data_AF-A0A2G6IDG8-F1
#
_entry.id   AF-A0A2G6IDG8-F1
#
_cell.length_a   1.000
_cell.length_b   1.000
_cell.length_c   1.000
_cell.angle_alpha   90.00
_cell.angle_beta   90.00
_cell.angle_gamma   90.00
#
_symmetry.space_group_name_H-M   'P 1'
#
loop_
_entity.id
_entity.type
_entity.pdbx_description
1 polymer ?
#
loop_
_entity_poly.entity_id
_entity_poly.type
_entity_poly.pdbx_seq_one_letter_code
_entity_poly.pdbx_strand_id
1 'polypeptide(L)'
;MQNEQFEDGSLVPLDMQSIDTGMGLERIGALLQGSHDNYETDLFKALIEASAHATSTEPFGDKNVHHRVIADHLRSTAFLIAEGVLPSNEGRGYVLRRIMRRAMRHAHLLGAKDPVMHRLVPALVTQMGQAYPELGRGQLMIEETLLSEETRFKATLDRGLKLLDDALTDLPEGAELPGETAFKLYDTYGFPLDLTQDALREKQRAVDVAGFDAAMEAQKAKARAAWSGSGAAADATIWFDVAEAHGRTEFLGYDTEHAEGQICALVSDGVEVKTAKAGDAVQIVVNQTPFYAESGGQVGDSGFIRTDTGEAKVIDTRQAAGVFIHIAEVTDGTLQ
;
A
#
# COMPACT_ATOMS: atom_id res chain seq x y z
N MET A 1 14.01 -22.94 15.26
CA MET A 1 12.67 -22.73 15.85
C MET A 1 12.27 -23.95 16.68
N GLN A 2 11.65 -23.72 17.85
CA GLN A 2 11.35 -24.78 18.83
C GLN A 2 9.85 -25.01 19.06
N ASN A 3 9.03 -23.97 18.91
CA ASN A 3 7.58 -24.01 19.16
C ASN A 3 6.84 -23.32 18.01
N GLU A 4 5.62 -23.78 17.75
CA GLU A 4 4.59 -23.07 16.97
C GLU A 4 3.74 -22.23 17.92
N GLN A 5 3.41 -21.00 17.51
CA GLN A 5 2.53 -20.09 18.26
C GLN A 5 1.15 -20.06 17.62
N PHE A 6 0.11 -20.34 18.41
CA PHE A 6 -1.29 -20.28 17.99
C PHE A 6 -1.91 -18.91 18.29
N GLU A 7 -3.07 -18.62 17.68
CA GLU A 7 -3.79 -17.35 17.83
C GLU A 7 -4.18 -17.01 19.28
N ASP A 8 -4.38 -18.03 20.11
CA ASP A 8 -4.66 -17.89 21.55
C ASP A 8 -3.41 -17.58 22.39
N GLY A 9 -2.25 -17.46 21.74
CA GLY A 9 -0.95 -17.22 22.36
C GLY A 9 -0.28 -18.46 22.92
N SER A 10 -0.89 -19.64 22.81
CA SER A 10 -0.27 -20.88 23.24
C SER A 10 0.94 -21.25 22.37
N LEU A 11 1.94 -21.88 23.00
CA LEU A 11 3.16 -22.36 22.36
C LEU A 11 3.21 -23.88 22.46
N VAL A 12 3.16 -24.56 21.31
CA VAL A 12 3.27 -26.02 21.24
C VAL A 12 4.62 -26.39 20.64
N PRO A 13 5.36 -27.34 21.23
CA PRO A 13 6.60 -27.82 20.65
C PRO A 13 6.40 -28.31 19.22
N LEU A 14 7.31 -27.91 18.31
CA LEU A 14 7.32 -28.44 16.96
C LEU A 14 7.76 -29.90 16.98
N ASP A 15 7.07 -30.75 16.19
CA ASP A 15 7.46 -32.14 15.96
C ASP A 15 8.88 -32.24 15.38
N MET A 16 9.26 -31.27 14.55
CA MET A 16 10.61 -31.11 14.01
C MET A 16 11.17 -29.74 14.37
N GLN A 17 12.05 -29.72 15.37
CA GLN A 17 12.78 -28.52 15.74
C GLN A 17 13.88 -28.20 14.73
N SER A 18 14.11 -26.91 14.48
CA SER A 18 15.15 -26.43 13.58
C SER A 18 16.15 -25.55 14.32
N ILE A 19 17.38 -25.49 13.81
CA ILE A 19 18.35 -24.47 14.21
C ILE A 19 18.21 -23.32 13.22
N ASP A 20 17.87 -22.14 13.73
CA ASP A 20 17.73 -20.92 12.94
C ASP A 20 18.89 -19.99 13.27
N THR A 21 19.89 -19.94 12.39
CA THR A 21 21.08 -19.10 12.58
C THR A 21 21.00 -17.88 11.69
N GLY A 22 21.18 -16.69 12.27
CA GLY A 22 21.34 -15.44 11.54
C GLY A 22 22.66 -14.77 11.89
N MET A 23 23.41 -14.35 10.88
CA MET A 23 24.65 -13.61 11.06
C MET A 23 24.63 -12.37 10.15
N GLY A 24 24.58 -11.19 10.76
CA GLY A 24 24.41 -9.93 10.03
C GLY A 24 25.64 -9.56 9.22
N LEU A 25 25.56 -9.67 7.89
CA LEU A 25 26.67 -9.39 6.97
C LEU A 25 27.20 -7.96 7.14
N GLU A 26 26.32 -6.97 7.28
CA GLU A 26 26.70 -5.57 7.48
C GLU A 26 27.49 -5.36 8.77
N ARG A 27 27.14 -6.07 9.84
CA ARG A 27 27.87 -5.97 11.13
C ARG A 27 29.24 -6.61 11.06
N ILE A 28 29.37 -7.73 10.35
CA ILE A 28 30.68 -8.33 10.08
C ILE A 28 31.50 -7.38 9.21
N GLY A 29 30.89 -6.79 8.18
CA GLY A 29 31.52 -5.80 7.32
C GLY A 29 32.09 -4.63 8.11
N ALA A 30 31.28 -4.03 9.00
CA ALA A 30 31.71 -2.96 9.88
C ALA A 30 32.90 -3.40 10.75
N LEU A 31 32.82 -4.57 11.40
CA LEU A 31 33.87 -5.10 12.26
C LEU A 31 35.19 -5.33 11.50
N LEU A 32 35.13 -5.91 10.30
CA LEU A 32 36.31 -6.14 9.45
C LEU A 32 36.93 -4.82 8.98
N GLN A 33 36.13 -3.76 8.86
CA GLN A 33 36.58 -2.40 8.55
C GLN A 33 36.97 -1.59 9.79
N GLY A 34 37.02 -2.22 10.97
CA GLY A 34 37.45 -1.57 12.22
C GLY A 34 36.42 -0.63 12.84
N SER A 35 35.14 -0.77 12.50
CA SER A 35 34.03 0.02 13.05
C SER A 35 32.97 -0.85 13.72
N HIS A 36 32.17 -0.23 14.60
CA HIS A 36 30.95 -0.81 15.17
C HIS A 36 29.69 -0.19 14.56
N ASP A 37 29.83 0.73 13.61
CA ASP A 37 28.76 1.41 12.92
C ASP A 37 28.66 0.93 11.47
N ASN A 38 27.54 0.30 11.12
CA ASN A 38 27.29 -0.18 9.75
C ASN A 38 27.40 0.95 8.72
N TYR A 39 27.04 2.18 9.09
CA TYR A 39 27.05 3.33 8.19
C TYR A 39 28.47 3.86 7.92
N GLU A 40 29.48 3.35 8.62
CA GLU A 40 30.89 3.68 8.37
C GLU A 40 31.59 2.69 7.42
N THR A 41 30.87 1.68 6.93
CA THR A 41 31.38 0.80 5.87
C THR A 41 31.55 1.56 4.56
N ASP A 42 32.51 1.14 3.74
CA ASP A 42 32.71 1.59 2.36
C ASP A 42 31.40 1.65 1.55
N LEU A 43 30.58 0.60 1.60
CA LEU A 43 29.26 0.53 0.97
C LEU A 43 28.37 1.72 1.34
N PHE A 44 28.16 1.96 2.65
CA PHE A 44 27.29 3.03 3.11
C PHE A 44 27.90 4.41 2.92
N LYS A 45 29.21 4.57 3.12
CA LYS A 45 29.92 5.84 2.88
C LYS A 45 29.74 6.30 1.44
N ALA A 46 29.91 5.42 0.47
CA ALA A 46 29.71 5.75 -0.94
C ALA A 46 28.27 6.23 -1.23
N LEU A 47 27.26 5.60 -0.62
CA LEU A 47 25.86 6.01 -0.79
C LEU A 47 25.53 7.33 -0.06
N ILE A 48 26.12 7.54 1.12
CA ILE A 48 26.00 8.80 1.88
C ILE A 48 26.63 9.96 1.10
N GLU A 49 27.81 9.75 0.53
CA GLU A 49 28.49 10.74 -0.32
C GLU A 49 27.71 11.03 -1.61
N ALA A 50 27.11 10.01 -2.24
CA ALA A 50 26.23 10.21 -3.40
C ALA A 50 24.98 11.04 -3.03
N SER A 51 24.38 10.75 -1.87
CA SER A 51 23.25 11.52 -1.34
C SER A 51 23.64 12.98 -1.09
N ALA A 52 24.76 13.21 -0.41
CA ALA A 52 25.32 14.52 -0.12
C ALA A 52 25.61 15.34 -1.39
N HIS A 53 26.19 14.70 -2.41
CA HIS A 53 26.40 15.32 -3.72
C HIS A 53 25.07 15.71 -4.39
N ALA A 54 24.08 14.82 -4.37
CA ALA A 54 22.77 15.07 -4.98
C ALA A 54 22.00 16.21 -4.29
N THR A 55 22.21 16.41 -2.99
CA THR A 55 21.54 17.45 -2.20
C THR A 55 22.38 18.70 -1.95
N SER A 56 23.65 18.72 -2.38
CA SER A 56 24.61 19.81 -2.13
C SER A 56 24.79 20.12 -0.63
N THR A 57 24.93 19.07 0.19
CA THR A 57 25.14 19.16 1.65
C THR A 57 26.36 18.34 2.08
N GLU A 58 26.86 18.58 3.30
CA GLU A 58 28.01 17.84 3.84
C GLU A 58 27.61 16.39 4.24
N PRO A 59 28.33 15.35 3.78
CA PRO A 59 27.96 13.95 4.00
C PRO A 59 28.03 13.52 5.47
N PHE A 60 29.04 14.00 6.20
CA PHE A 60 29.35 13.57 7.57
C PHE A 60 29.25 14.71 8.61
N GLY A 61 28.46 15.75 8.31
CA GLY A 61 28.19 16.86 9.24
C GLY A 61 26.97 16.64 10.12
N ASP A 62 26.43 17.71 10.70
CA ASP A 62 25.29 17.68 11.62
C ASP A 62 24.03 17.01 11.03
N LYS A 63 23.90 17.00 9.70
CA LYS A 63 22.77 16.41 8.96
C LYS A 63 23.00 14.96 8.50
N ASN A 64 24.10 14.31 8.91
CA ASN A 64 24.47 12.94 8.52
C ASN A 64 23.32 11.93 8.70
N VAL A 65 22.51 12.08 9.76
CA VAL A 65 21.35 11.21 10.01
C VAL A 65 20.39 11.11 8.80
N HIS A 66 20.19 12.20 8.04
CA HIS A 66 19.34 12.17 6.86
C HIS A 66 19.97 11.37 5.73
N HIS A 67 21.29 11.51 5.51
CA HIS A 67 21.99 10.73 4.50
C HIS A 67 22.02 9.23 4.82
N ARG A 68 22.18 8.87 6.10
CA ARG A 68 22.09 7.46 6.56
C ARG A 68 20.73 6.85 6.24
N VAL A 69 19.65 7.56 6.55
CA VAL A 69 18.28 7.09 6.27
C VAL A 69 18.05 6.97 4.76
N ILE A 70 18.50 7.95 3.96
CA ILE A 70 18.38 7.90 2.50
C ILE A 70 19.14 6.69 1.94
N ALA A 71 20.38 6.45 2.36
CA ALA A 71 21.20 5.34 1.87
C ALA A 71 20.56 3.97 2.19
N ASP A 72 20.08 3.79 3.43
CA ASP A 72 19.43 2.55 3.85
C ASP A 72 18.11 2.28 3.11
N HIS A 73 17.27 3.32 2.99
CA HIS A 73 15.98 3.19 2.33
C HIS A 73 16.08 3.12 0.81
N LEU A 74 17.11 3.72 0.21
CA LEU A 74 17.45 3.51 -1.21
C LEU A 74 17.74 2.03 -1.47
N ARG A 75 18.57 1.39 -0.63
CA ARG A 75 18.85 -0.06 -0.75
C ARG A 75 17.55 -0.86 -0.67
N SER A 76 16.79 -0.68 0.40
CA SER A 76 15.56 -1.44 0.66
C SER A 76 14.52 -1.29 -0.46
N THR A 77 14.29 -0.07 -0.93
CA THR A 77 13.29 0.19 -1.98
C THR A 77 13.74 -0.34 -3.34
N ALA A 78 15.03 -0.21 -3.67
CA ALA A 78 15.58 -0.73 -4.92
C ALA A 78 15.50 -2.26 -5.01
N PHE A 79 15.80 -2.99 -3.93
CA PHE A 79 15.65 -4.44 -3.91
C PHE A 79 14.19 -4.88 -4.10
N LEU A 80 13.26 -4.25 -3.36
CA LEU A 80 11.83 -4.55 -3.50
C LEU A 80 11.33 -4.32 -4.94
N ILE A 81 11.73 -3.20 -5.56
CA ILE A 81 11.32 -2.88 -6.94
C ILE A 81 11.99 -3.83 -7.94
N ALA A 82 13.27 -4.18 -7.75
CA ALA A 82 13.97 -5.16 -8.59
C ALA A 82 13.30 -6.55 -8.59
N GLU A 83 12.64 -6.91 -7.49
CA GLU A 83 11.87 -8.15 -7.33
C GLU A 83 10.39 -8.02 -7.76
N GLY A 84 10.00 -6.88 -8.34
CA GLY A 84 8.66 -6.67 -8.91
C GLY A 84 7.61 -6.14 -7.93
N VAL A 85 8.01 -5.72 -6.72
CA VAL A 85 7.09 -5.01 -5.81
C VAL A 85 6.93 -3.57 -6.29
N LEU A 86 5.70 -3.17 -6.62
CA LEU A 86 5.36 -1.81 -7.01
C LEU A 86 4.63 -1.06 -5.89
N PRO A 87 4.75 0.27 -5.80
CA PRO A 87 4.05 1.06 -4.78
C PRO A 87 2.52 0.91 -4.90
N SER A 88 1.85 0.62 -3.79
CA SER A 88 0.38 0.46 -3.74
C SER A 88 -0.20 1.00 -2.43
N ASN A 89 -1.53 0.92 -2.27
CA ASN A 89 -2.21 1.31 -1.04
C ASN A 89 -2.25 0.19 0.02
N GLU A 90 -1.92 -1.05 -0.34
CA GLU A 90 -2.11 -2.23 0.53
C GLU A 90 -0.95 -3.24 0.44
N GLY A 91 -0.85 -4.13 1.43
CA GLY A 91 0.11 -5.22 1.45
C GLY A 91 1.57 -4.76 1.30
N ARG A 92 2.36 -5.49 0.48
CA ARG A 92 3.80 -5.20 0.28
C ARG A 92 4.04 -3.86 -0.42
N GLY A 93 3.16 -3.47 -1.35
CA GLY A 93 3.30 -2.19 -2.06
C GLY A 93 3.05 -0.97 -1.15
N TYR A 94 2.20 -1.11 -0.13
CA TYR A 94 2.05 -0.09 0.93
C TYR A 94 3.34 0.08 1.73
N VAL A 95 3.96 -1.03 2.14
CA VAL A 95 5.23 -1.01 2.89
C VAL A 95 6.33 -0.36 2.06
N LEU A 96 6.47 -0.73 0.78
CA LEU A 96 7.42 -0.10 -0.14
C LEU A 96 7.21 1.42 -0.21
N ARG A 97 5.96 1.86 -0.43
CA ARG A 97 5.61 3.27 -0.49
C ARG A 97 5.96 4.02 0.79
N ARG A 98 5.75 3.40 1.96
CA ARG A 98 6.11 3.94 3.27
C ARG A 98 7.61 4.22 3.37
N ILE A 99 8.44 3.24 3.01
CA ILE A 99 9.92 3.36 3.04
C ILE A 99 10.39 4.44 2.06
N MET A 100 9.85 4.46 0.84
CA MET A 100 10.14 5.47 -0.18
C MET A 100 9.85 6.88 0.34
N ARG A 101 8.64 7.11 0.86
CA ARG A 101 8.21 8.42 1.36
C ARG A 101 9.05 8.91 2.53
N ARG A 102 9.48 8.01 3.41
CA ARG A 102 10.42 8.34 4.49
C ARG A 102 11.75 8.83 3.93
N ALA A 103 12.34 8.14 2.96
CA ALA A 103 13.58 8.59 2.30
C ALA A 103 13.41 9.97 1.65
N MET A 104 12.32 10.18 0.92
CA MET A 104 12.00 11.45 0.25
C MET A 104 11.81 12.61 1.25
N ARG A 105 11.21 12.34 2.43
CA ARG A 105 11.15 13.33 3.53
C ARG A 105 12.54 13.72 4.01
N HIS A 106 13.45 12.76 4.20
CA HIS A 106 14.82 13.08 4.61
C HIS A 106 15.57 13.88 3.53
N ALA A 107 15.33 13.61 2.24
CA ALA A 107 15.86 14.43 1.15
C ALA A 107 15.31 15.87 1.19
N HIS A 108 14.02 16.04 1.48
CA HIS A 108 13.41 17.35 1.66
C HIS A 108 14.01 18.13 2.85
N LEU A 109 14.27 17.47 3.99
CA LEU A 109 14.92 18.09 5.17
C LEU A 109 16.38 18.52 4.92
N LEU A 110 17.05 17.89 3.95
CA LEU A 110 18.35 18.32 3.45
C LEU A 110 18.25 19.55 2.54
N GLY A 111 17.06 19.93 2.08
CA GLY A 111 16.80 21.07 1.22
C GLY A 111 16.70 20.73 -0.27
N ALA A 112 16.54 19.44 -0.61
CA ALA A 112 16.35 19.03 -2.00
C ALA A 112 15.08 19.66 -2.59
N LYS A 113 15.26 20.40 -3.70
CA LYS A 113 14.14 21.02 -4.42
C LYS A 113 13.58 20.13 -5.52
N ASP A 114 14.43 19.36 -6.18
CA ASP A 114 14.05 18.46 -7.27
C ASP A 114 14.10 17.01 -6.79
N PRO A 115 13.37 16.07 -7.43
CA PRO A 115 13.49 14.66 -7.10
C PRO A 115 14.94 14.17 -7.14
N VAL A 116 15.40 13.53 -6.07
CA VAL A 116 16.80 13.08 -5.94
C VAL A 116 16.95 11.57 -5.83
N MET A 117 15.93 10.84 -5.37
CA MET A 117 16.09 9.42 -5.04
C MET A 117 16.49 8.58 -6.25
N HIS A 118 15.85 8.80 -7.40
CA HIS A 118 16.19 8.12 -8.65
C HIS A 118 17.64 8.37 -9.09
N ARG A 119 18.22 9.54 -8.79
CA ARG A 119 19.60 9.90 -9.14
C ARG A 119 20.65 9.12 -8.35
N LEU A 120 20.25 8.48 -7.25
CA LEU A 120 21.14 7.69 -6.40
C LEU A 120 21.23 6.23 -6.85
N VAL A 121 20.31 5.76 -7.70
CA VAL A 121 20.27 4.36 -8.16
C VAL A 121 21.57 3.94 -8.87
N PRO A 122 22.21 4.75 -9.74
CA PRO A 122 23.49 4.38 -10.34
C PRO A 122 24.60 4.13 -9.32
N ALA A 123 24.64 4.89 -8.22
CA ALA A 123 25.61 4.69 -7.15
C ALA A 123 25.35 3.37 -6.42
N LEU A 124 24.08 3.03 -6.17
CA LEU A 124 23.69 1.73 -5.61
C LEU A 124 24.09 0.57 -6.52
N VAL A 125 23.79 0.65 -7.82
CA VAL A 125 24.15 -0.39 -8.79
C VAL A 125 25.67 -0.55 -8.88
N THR A 126 26.44 0.54 -8.78
CA THR A 126 27.91 0.47 -8.72
C THR A 126 28.40 -0.30 -7.50
N GLN A 127 27.79 -0.08 -6.34
CA GLN A 127 28.22 -0.72 -5.09
C GLN A 127 27.76 -2.18 -4.96
N MET A 128 26.57 -2.52 -5.47
CA MET A 128 25.91 -3.79 -5.19
C MET A 128 25.61 -4.63 -6.43
N GLY A 129 25.56 -4.04 -7.62
CA GLY A 129 25.05 -4.69 -8.84
C GLY A 129 25.86 -5.89 -9.33
N GLN A 130 27.14 -6.02 -8.94
CA GLN A 130 27.93 -7.22 -9.25
C GLN A 130 27.45 -8.45 -8.48
N ALA A 131 27.16 -8.28 -7.18
CA ALA A 131 26.67 -9.36 -6.32
C ALA A 131 25.15 -9.59 -6.49
N TYR A 132 24.43 -8.53 -6.90
CA TYR A 132 22.98 -8.50 -7.07
C TYR A 132 22.60 -8.02 -8.49
N PRO A 133 22.74 -8.89 -9.53
CA PRO A 133 22.52 -8.51 -10.93
C PRO A 133 21.10 -8.00 -11.23
N GLU A 134 20.12 -8.37 -10.42
CA GLU A 134 18.74 -7.89 -10.47
C GLU A 134 18.66 -6.36 -10.33
N LEU A 135 19.54 -5.72 -9.54
CA LEU A 135 19.60 -4.26 -9.44
C LEU A 135 20.00 -3.62 -10.77
N GLY A 136 20.97 -4.22 -11.47
CA GLY A 136 21.39 -3.73 -12.79
C GLY A 136 20.33 -3.96 -13.86
N ARG A 137 19.66 -5.13 -13.85
CA ARG A 137 18.57 -5.43 -14.79
C ARG A 137 17.34 -4.54 -14.56
N GLY A 138 17.02 -4.26 -13.29
CA GLY A 138 15.87 -3.47 -12.87
C GLY A 138 16.13 -1.96 -12.79
N GLN A 139 17.35 -1.49 -13.07
CA GLN A 139 17.76 -0.10 -12.82
C GLN A 139 16.76 0.94 -13.39
N LEU A 140 16.35 0.81 -14.65
CA LEU A 140 15.40 1.73 -15.27
C LEU A 140 14.05 1.76 -14.55
N MET A 141 13.50 0.60 -14.20
CA MET A 141 12.24 0.49 -13.47
C MET A 141 12.35 1.12 -12.07
N ILE A 142 13.47 0.91 -11.38
CA ILE A 142 13.74 1.50 -10.06
C ILE A 142 13.79 3.03 -10.18
N GLU A 143 14.52 3.56 -11.15
CA GLU A 143 14.65 5.00 -11.40
C GLU A 143 13.30 5.64 -11.72
N GLU A 144 12.53 5.07 -12.66
CA GLU A 144 11.21 5.58 -13.06
C GLU A 144 10.20 5.54 -11.90
N THR A 145 10.19 4.46 -11.13
CA THR A 145 9.29 4.29 -9.98
C THR A 145 9.60 5.32 -8.89
N LEU A 146 10.87 5.49 -8.55
CA LEU A 146 11.31 6.49 -7.57
C LEU A 146 10.98 7.91 -8.04
N LEU A 147 11.27 8.25 -9.29
CA LEU A 147 11.00 9.57 -9.86
C LEU A 147 9.49 9.88 -9.84
N SER A 148 8.67 8.94 -10.30
CA SER A 148 7.22 9.10 -10.36
C SER A 148 6.62 9.32 -8.96
N GLU A 149 6.99 8.48 -7.99
CA GLU A 149 6.48 8.64 -6.63
C GLU A 149 7.01 9.88 -5.93
N GLU A 150 8.30 10.22 -6.07
CA GLU A 150 8.87 11.42 -5.46
C GLU A 150 8.21 12.69 -6.00
N THR A 151 7.95 12.74 -7.32
CA THR A 151 7.27 13.86 -7.96
C THR A 151 5.85 14.04 -7.43
N ARG A 152 5.08 12.94 -7.32
CA ARG A 152 3.71 12.98 -6.77
C ARG A 152 3.70 13.36 -5.29
N PHE A 153 4.62 12.78 -4.53
CA PHE A 153 4.65 12.95 -3.08
C PHE A 153 5.13 14.32 -2.64
N LYS A 154 6.04 14.97 -3.38
CA LYS A 154 6.57 16.30 -3.05
C LYS A 154 5.47 17.33 -2.76
N ALA A 155 4.45 17.40 -3.60
CA ALA A 155 3.34 18.35 -3.42
C ALA A 155 2.55 18.11 -2.13
N THR A 156 2.37 16.83 -1.76
CA THR A 156 1.71 16.41 -0.52
C THR A 156 2.57 16.70 0.70
N LEU A 157 3.89 16.46 0.59
CA LEU A 157 4.84 16.66 1.67
C LEU A 157 4.93 18.12 2.12
N ASP A 158 5.14 19.05 1.19
CA ASP A 158 5.30 20.48 1.50
C ASP A 158 4.07 21.03 2.23
N ARG A 159 2.88 20.66 1.73
CA ARG A 159 1.60 21.08 2.33
C ARG A 159 1.37 20.41 3.68
N GLY A 160 1.64 19.11 3.78
CA GLY A 160 1.41 18.32 4.99
C GLY A 160 2.29 18.76 6.15
N LEU A 161 3.59 19.02 5.92
CA LEU A 161 4.51 19.51 6.95
C LEU A 161 4.09 20.88 7.48
N LYS A 162 3.67 21.79 6.60
CA LYS A 162 3.16 23.10 7.01
C LYS A 162 1.92 22.98 7.90
N LEU A 163 0.95 22.16 7.49
CA LEU A 163 -0.27 21.95 8.28
C LEU A 163 0.01 21.27 9.62
N LEU A 164 0.98 20.37 9.67
CA LEU A 164 1.44 19.76 10.91
C LEU A 164 2.09 20.79 11.84
N ASP A 165 2.97 21.65 11.33
CA ASP A 165 3.59 22.71 12.12
C ASP A 165 2.56 23.72 12.67
N ASP A 166 1.57 24.09 11.84
CA ASP A 166 0.46 24.95 12.26
C ASP A 166 -0.33 24.27 13.40
N ALA A 167 -0.68 22.99 13.25
CA ALA A 167 -1.39 22.23 14.28
C ALA A 167 -0.62 22.07 15.60
N LEU A 168 0.72 22.06 15.54
CA LEU A 168 1.57 21.94 16.71
C LEU A 168 1.76 23.26 17.46
N THR A 169 1.49 24.41 16.82
CA THR A 169 1.67 25.73 17.43
C THR A 169 0.71 25.95 18.59
N ASP A 170 -0.51 25.39 18.50
CA ASP A 170 -1.55 25.52 19.53
C ASP A 170 -1.46 24.43 20.62
N LEU A 171 -0.52 23.49 20.49
CA LEU A 171 -0.38 22.36 21.41
C LEU A 171 0.67 22.63 22.50
N PRO A 172 0.37 22.32 23.78
CA PRO A 172 1.35 22.37 24.86
C PRO A 172 2.61 21.58 24.52
N GLU A 173 3.76 22.00 25.06
CA GLU A 173 5.03 21.29 24.86
C GLU A 173 4.92 19.82 25.30
N GLY A 174 5.41 18.90 24.47
CA GLY A 174 5.35 17.45 24.73
C GLY A 174 3.96 16.80 24.62
N ALA A 175 2.89 17.57 24.39
CA ALA A 175 1.56 16.99 24.18
C ALA A 175 1.49 16.16 22.90
N GLU A 176 0.70 15.08 22.94
CA GLU A 176 0.41 14.26 21.77
C GLU A 176 -0.43 15.05 20.75
N LEU A 177 -0.20 14.78 19.46
CA LEU A 177 -1.06 15.30 18.41
C LEU A 177 -2.41 14.58 18.49
N PRO A 178 -3.54 15.30 18.63
CA PRO A 178 -4.86 14.69 18.69
C PRO A 178 -5.13 13.81 17.47
N GLY A 179 -5.75 12.65 17.70
CA GLY A 179 -6.04 11.69 16.65
C GLY A 179 -6.90 12.25 15.53
N GLU A 180 -7.90 13.09 15.85
CA GLU A 180 -8.73 13.80 14.86
C GLU A 180 -7.91 14.73 13.95
N THR A 181 -6.89 15.39 14.50
CA THR A 181 -6.00 16.26 13.73
C THR A 181 -5.12 15.45 12.79
N ALA A 182 -4.53 14.35 13.28
CA ALA A 182 -3.78 13.41 12.45
C ALA A 182 -4.66 12.78 11.35
N PHE A 183 -5.91 12.46 11.69
CA PHE A 183 -6.89 11.93 10.75
C PHE A 183 -7.25 12.96 9.67
N LYS A 184 -7.42 14.23 10.03
CA LYS A 184 -7.63 15.31 9.05
C LYS A 184 -6.43 15.47 8.11
N LEU A 185 -5.19 15.39 8.62
CA LEU A 185 -3.97 15.40 7.82
C LEU A 185 -3.97 14.26 6.79
N TYR A 186 -4.35 13.06 7.22
CA TYR A 186 -4.45 11.88 6.38
C TYR A 186 -5.57 11.98 5.33
N ASP A 187 -6.82 12.14 5.76
CA ASP A 187 -8.01 12.03 4.92
C ASP A 187 -8.16 13.23 3.98
N THR A 188 -8.02 14.45 4.52
CA THR A 188 -8.28 15.67 3.75
C THR A 188 -7.08 16.10 2.91
N TYR A 189 -5.87 15.90 3.42
CA TYR A 189 -4.65 16.44 2.79
C TYR A 189 -3.72 15.36 2.24
N GLY A 190 -4.05 14.08 2.43
CA GLY A 190 -3.25 12.95 1.94
C GLY A 190 -1.92 12.77 2.67
N PHE A 191 -1.73 13.43 3.82
CA PHE A 191 -0.48 13.37 4.59
C PHE A 191 -0.47 12.13 5.51
N PRO A 192 0.36 11.12 5.22
CA PRO A 192 0.25 9.82 5.86
C PRO A 192 0.50 9.84 7.38
N LEU A 193 -0.17 8.95 8.12
CA LEU A 193 -0.01 8.81 9.57
C LEU A 193 1.43 8.45 9.96
N ASP A 194 2.08 7.56 9.21
CA ASP A 194 3.47 7.16 9.45
C ASP A 194 4.44 8.32 9.34
N LEU A 195 4.24 9.21 8.37
CA LEU A 195 5.06 10.42 8.22
C LEU A 195 4.76 11.46 9.29
N THR A 196 3.51 11.54 9.75
CA THR A 196 3.13 12.36 10.90
C THR A 196 3.86 11.86 12.14
N GLN A 197 3.84 10.56 12.41
CA GLN A 197 4.56 9.94 13.52
C GLN A 197 6.08 10.16 13.42
N ASP A 198 6.66 10.00 12.24
CA ASP A 198 8.09 10.24 12.04
C ASP A 198 8.48 11.71 12.27
N ALA A 199 7.66 12.66 11.79
CA ALA A 199 7.88 14.09 12.01
C ALA A 199 7.74 14.50 13.48
N LEU A 200 6.82 13.90 14.22
CA LEU A 200 6.65 14.17 15.65
C LEU A 200 7.74 13.53 16.51
N ARG A 201 8.30 12.39 16.10
CA ARG A 201 9.39 11.73 16.84
C ARG A 201 10.62 12.62 16.98
N GLU A 202 10.95 13.39 15.93
CA GLU A 202 12.04 14.39 15.97
C GLU A 202 11.77 15.51 16.97
N LYS A 203 10.50 15.82 17.23
CA LYS A 203 10.03 16.81 18.20
C LYS A 203 9.69 16.19 19.57
N GLN A 204 10.07 14.92 19.80
CA GLN A 204 9.79 14.16 21.03
C GLN A 204 8.29 14.11 21.38
N ARG A 205 7.43 14.02 20.37
CA ARG A 205 5.97 13.91 20.51
C ARG A 205 5.46 12.62 19.86
N ALA A 206 4.27 12.21 20.27
CA ALA A 206 3.53 11.09 19.68
C ALA A 206 2.23 11.57 19.03
N VAL A 207 1.62 10.70 18.23
CA VAL A 207 0.24 10.86 17.75
C VAL A 207 -0.65 10.01 18.65
N ASP A 208 -1.82 10.53 19.02
CA ASP A 208 -2.91 9.73 19.58
C ASP A 208 -3.49 8.80 18.48
N VAL A 209 -2.90 7.60 18.37
CA VAL A 209 -3.29 6.59 17.37
C VAL A 209 -4.69 6.06 17.64
N ALA A 210 -5.06 5.88 18.92
CA ALA A 210 -6.40 5.41 19.27
C ALA A 210 -7.48 6.40 18.82
N GLY A 211 -7.24 7.70 19.00
CA GLY A 211 -8.11 8.75 18.48
C GLY A 211 -8.15 8.80 16.95
N PHE A 212 -7.02 8.53 16.26
CA PHE A 212 -6.98 8.45 14.80
C PHE A 212 -7.84 7.30 14.29
N ASP A 213 -7.70 6.10 14.88
CA ASP A 213 -8.46 4.92 14.50
C ASP A 213 -9.95 5.12 14.78
N ALA A 214 -10.31 5.71 15.92
CA ALA A 214 -11.69 6.08 16.23
C ALA A 214 -12.28 7.07 15.20
N ALA A 215 -11.49 8.05 14.74
CA ALA A 215 -11.92 8.99 13.70
C ALA A 215 -12.08 8.30 12.34
N MET A 216 -11.20 7.36 11.99
CA MET A 216 -11.29 6.54 10.78
C MET A 216 -12.57 5.69 10.78
N GLU A 217 -12.85 5.00 11.89
CA GLU A 217 -14.07 4.19 12.03
C GLU A 217 -15.34 5.06 12.04
N ALA A 218 -15.30 6.24 12.68
CA ALA A 218 -16.40 7.20 12.62
C ALA A 218 -16.65 7.70 11.18
N GLN A 219 -15.60 7.93 10.39
CA GLN A 219 -15.74 8.29 8.97
C GLN A 219 -16.33 7.14 8.16
N LYS A 220 -15.85 5.90 8.33
CA LYS A 220 -16.43 4.71 7.67
C LYS A 220 -17.90 4.55 8.03
N ALA A 221 -18.25 4.67 9.31
CA ALA A 221 -19.63 4.60 9.78
C ALA A 221 -20.50 5.73 9.21
N LYS A 222 -19.97 6.97 9.14
CA LYS A 222 -20.65 8.10 8.50
C LYS A 222 -20.81 7.92 7.00
N ALA A 223 -19.81 7.38 6.30
CA ALA A 223 -19.92 7.06 4.87
C ALA A 223 -21.00 6.00 4.66
N ARG A 224 -21.04 4.96 5.49
CA ARG A 224 -22.10 3.94 5.51
C ARG A 224 -23.49 4.55 5.80
N ALA A 225 -23.59 5.47 6.76
CA ALA A 225 -24.86 6.10 7.15
C ALA A 225 -25.34 7.18 6.16
N ALA A 226 -24.46 8.00 5.61
CA ALA A 226 -24.79 9.00 4.60
C ALA A 226 -25.19 8.35 3.26
N TRP A 227 -24.67 7.15 3.00
CA TRP A 227 -25.09 6.33 1.87
C TRP A 227 -26.52 5.79 2.04
N SER A 228 -27.06 5.70 3.27
CA SER A 228 -28.42 5.19 3.56
C SER A 228 -29.59 6.14 3.22
N GLY A 229 -29.32 7.35 2.69
CA GLY A 229 -30.29 8.45 2.58
C GLY A 229 -31.03 8.63 1.24
N SER A 230 -30.76 7.83 0.21
CA SER A 230 -31.55 7.82 -1.04
C SER A 230 -32.04 6.41 -1.31
N GLY A 231 -33.30 6.23 -1.71
CA GLY A 231 -34.03 4.95 -1.74
C GLY A 231 -33.49 3.82 -2.63
N ALA A 232 -32.24 3.91 -3.10
CA ALA A 232 -31.45 2.84 -3.72
C ALA A 232 -30.39 2.24 -2.77
N ALA A 233 -30.40 2.62 -1.49
CA ALA A 233 -29.26 2.46 -0.57
C ALA A 233 -29.15 1.13 0.20
N ALA A 234 -30.19 0.29 0.25
CA ALA A 234 -30.06 -1.04 0.85
C ALA A 234 -29.10 -1.93 0.04
N ASP A 235 -29.05 -1.74 -1.27
CA ASP A 235 -28.24 -2.53 -2.20
C ASP A 235 -26.74 -2.33 -2.06
N ALA A 236 -26.23 -1.33 -1.33
CA ALA A 236 -24.80 -0.99 -1.36
C ALA A 236 -23.97 -1.49 -0.17
N THR A 237 -24.59 -1.78 0.97
CA THR A 237 -23.88 -2.28 2.17
C THR A 237 -23.32 -3.67 1.92
N ILE A 238 -24.11 -4.51 1.26
CA ILE A 238 -23.74 -5.87 0.87
C ILE A 238 -22.46 -5.93 0.03
N TRP A 239 -22.17 -4.93 -0.82
CA TRP A 239 -20.95 -4.93 -1.63
C TRP A 239 -19.68 -4.68 -0.82
N PHE A 240 -19.76 -3.88 0.24
CA PHE A 240 -18.62 -3.72 1.14
C PHE A 240 -18.36 -5.00 1.92
N ASP A 241 -19.41 -5.66 2.39
CA ASP A 241 -19.29 -6.93 3.13
C ASP A 241 -18.73 -8.04 2.22
N VAL A 242 -19.20 -8.13 0.97
CA VAL A 242 -18.66 -9.06 -0.05
C VAL A 242 -17.20 -8.74 -0.36
N ALA A 243 -16.84 -7.45 -0.53
CA ALA A 243 -15.45 -7.05 -0.79
C ALA A 243 -14.52 -7.34 0.39
N GLU A 244 -15.01 -7.22 1.63
CA GLU A 244 -14.26 -7.56 2.85
C GLU A 244 -14.08 -9.09 2.99
N ALA A 245 -15.12 -9.86 2.67
CA ALA A 245 -15.09 -11.32 2.78
C ALA A 245 -14.28 -12.01 1.67
N HIS A 246 -14.35 -11.50 0.42
CA HIS A 246 -13.79 -12.18 -0.76
C HIS A 246 -12.70 -11.39 -1.47
N GLY A 247 -12.43 -10.15 -1.04
CA GLY A 247 -11.50 -9.25 -1.73
C GLY A 247 -12.13 -8.55 -2.93
N ARG A 248 -11.30 -7.80 -3.66
CA ARG A 248 -11.70 -7.05 -4.86
C ARG A 248 -11.69 -7.94 -6.09
N THR A 249 -12.58 -7.67 -7.04
CA THR A 249 -12.60 -8.38 -8.32
C THR A 249 -11.42 -7.94 -9.19
N GLU A 250 -10.67 -8.90 -9.74
CA GLU A 250 -9.64 -8.66 -10.74
C GLU A 250 -10.26 -8.41 -12.13
N PHE A 251 -9.91 -7.27 -12.75
CA PHE A 251 -10.45 -6.91 -14.06
C PHE A 251 -9.47 -7.31 -15.17
N LEU A 252 -9.95 -8.16 -16.09
CA LEU A 252 -9.14 -8.75 -17.17
C LEU A 252 -9.51 -8.20 -18.57
N GLY A 253 -10.49 -7.30 -18.66
CA GLY A 253 -11.09 -6.85 -19.92
C GLY A 253 -10.19 -6.00 -20.81
N TYR A 254 -8.97 -5.67 -20.36
CA TYR A 254 -7.95 -5.05 -21.21
C TYR A 254 -7.23 -6.07 -22.11
N ASP A 255 -7.20 -7.34 -21.70
CA ASP A 255 -6.42 -8.39 -22.35
C ASP A 255 -7.28 -9.47 -23.02
N THR A 256 -8.49 -9.71 -22.51
CA THR A 256 -9.37 -10.80 -22.99
C THR A 256 -10.86 -10.46 -22.85
N GLU A 257 -11.68 -11.04 -23.73
CA GLU A 257 -13.16 -11.01 -23.67
C GLU A 257 -13.75 -12.26 -22.99
N HIS A 258 -12.89 -13.23 -22.65
CA HIS A 258 -13.27 -14.49 -22.00
C HIS A 258 -12.35 -14.79 -20.82
N ALA A 259 -12.92 -15.18 -19.68
CA ALA A 259 -12.17 -15.64 -18.52
C ALA A 259 -12.96 -16.73 -17.76
N GLU A 260 -12.23 -17.60 -17.08
CA GLU A 260 -12.78 -18.50 -16.06
C GLU A 260 -12.66 -17.84 -14.69
N GLY A 261 -13.67 -17.97 -13.83
CA GLY A 261 -13.68 -17.36 -12.50
C GLY A 261 -14.58 -18.14 -11.55
N GLN A 262 -14.54 -17.77 -10.28
CA GLN A 262 -15.38 -18.33 -9.23
C GLN A 262 -16.44 -17.31 -8.81
N ILE A 263 -17.68 -17.77 -8.63
CA ILE A 263 -18.74 -16.98 -8.02
C ILE A 263 -18.39 -16.80 -6.54
N CYS A 264 -18.23 -15.55 -6.12
CA CYS A 264 -17.95 -15.19 -4.73
C CYS A 264 -19.24 -14.95 -3.96
N ALA A 265 -20.23 -14.32 -4.60
CA ALA A 265 -21.52 -14.03 -3.99
C ALA A 265 -22.64 -13.96 -5.04
N LEU A 266 -23.84 -14.39 -4.63
CA LEU A 266 -25.09 -14.17 -5.35
C LEU A 266 -25.98 -13.29 -4.48
N VAL A 267 -26.56 -12.25 -5.06
CA VAL A 267 -27.42 -11.30 -4.34
C VAL A 267 -28.75 -11.16 -5.06
N SER A 268 -29.85 -11.27 -4.33
CA SER A 268 -31.20 -11.07 -4.83
C SER A 268 -31.99 -10.19 -3.85
N ASP A 269 -32.69 -9.18 -4.37
CA ASP A 269 -33.42 -8.18 -3.58
C ASP A 269 -32.60 -7.58 -2.41
N GLY A 270 -31.31 -7.34 -2.65
CA GLY A 270 -30.39 -6.74 -1.66
C GLY A 270 -29.90 -7.69 -0.56
N VAL A 271 -30.17 -9.00 -0.67
CA VAL A 271 -29.76 -10.02 0.30
C VAL A 271 -28.91 -11.09 -0.37
N GLU A 272 -27.85 -11.54 0.31
CA GLU A 272 -27.01 -12.62 -0.18
C GLU A 272 -27.76 -13.96 -0.13
N VAL A 273 -27.77 -14.66 -1.26
CA VAL A 273 -28.42 -15.96 -1.43
C VAL A 273 -27.39 -17.01 -1.80
N LYS A 274 -27.62 -18.27 -1.41
CA LYS A 274 -26.71 -19.37 -1.74
C LYS A 274 -26.92 -19.95 -3.13
N THR A 275 -28.09 -19.73 -3.73
CA THR A 275 -28.46 -20.30 -5.02
C THR A 275 -29.43 -19.39 -5.75
N ALA A 276 -29.31 -19.30 -7.08
CA ALA A 276 -30.30 -18.65 -7.96
C ALA A 276 -30.70 -19.60 -9.09
N LYS A 277 -31.99 -19.65 -9.46
CA LYS A 277 -32.55 -20.62 -10.42
C LYS A 277 -33.04 -19.94 -11.69
N ALA A 278 -33.23 -20.73 -12.75
CA ALA A 278 -33.80 -20.24 -14.01
C ALA A 278 -35.08 -19.41 -13.80
N GLY A 279 -35.09 -18.20 -14.35
CA GLY A 279 -36.12 -17.18 -14.19
C GLY A 279 -35.86 -16.14 -13.09
N ASP A 280 -34.85 -16.35 -12.23
CA ASP A 280 -34.51 -15.39 -11.18
C ASP A 280 -33.66 -14.23 -11.75
N ALA A 281 -33.98 -13.01 -11.31
CA ALA A 281 -33.09 -11.86 -11.43
C ALA A 281 -32.08 -11.89 -10.27
N VAL A 282 -30.79 -11.81 -10.60
CA VAL A 282 -29.71 -11.96 -9.64
C VAL A 282 -28.55 -11.03 -9.97
N GLN A 283 -27.85 -10.58 -8.94
CA GLN A 283 -26.58 -9.89 -9.06
C GLN A 283 -25.46 -10.86 -8.68
N ILE A 284 -24.48 -11.02 -9.56
CA ILE A 284 -23.41 -12.01 -9.43
C ILE A 284 -22.08 -11.29 -9.26
N VAL A 285 -21.34 -11.64 -8.21
CA VAL A 285 -19.97 -11.19 -7.98
C VAL A 285 -19.03 -12.36 -8.20
N VAL A 286 -17.97 -12.15 -8.97
CA VAL A 286 -16.92 -13.14 -9.24
C VAL A 286 -15.55 -12.58 -8.83
N ASN A 287 -14.59 -13.48 -8.61
CA ASN A 287 -13.22 -13.10 -8.25
C ASN A 287 -12.46 -12.40 -9.39
N GLN A 288 -12.76 -12.73 -10.65
CA GLN A 288 -12.16 -12.10 -11.84
C GLN A 288 -13.13 -12.05 -13.01
N THR A 289 -13.08 -10.98 -13.81
CA THR A 289 -14.02 -10.79 -14.94
C THR A 289 -13.41 -9.96 -16.08
N PRO A 290 -13.72 -10.28 -17.36
CA PRO A 290 -13.44 -9.40 -18.49
C PRO A 290 -14.50 -8.32 -18.68
N PHE A 291 -15.65 -8.40 -18.01
CA PHE A 291 -16.77 -7.48 -18.20
C PHE A 291 -16.44 -6.09 -17.67
N TYR A 292 -16.44 -5.09 -18.55
CA TYR A 292 -16.26 -3.71 -18.16
C TYR A 292 -17.48 -3.22 -17.38
N ALA A 293 -17.24 -2.64 -16.21
CA ALA A 293 -18.27 -2.01 -15.41
C ALA A 293 -18.54 -0.58 -15.90
N GLU A 294 -19.80 -0.15 -15.88
CA GLU A 294 -20.21 1.21 -16.27
C GLU A 294 -19.34 2.27 -15.58
N SER A 295 -18.58 3.03 -16.37
CA SER A 295 -17.65 4.05 -15.89
C SER A 295 -17.25 5.00 -17.02
N GLY A 296 -16.87 6.23 -16.66
CA GLY A 296 -16.39 7.23 -17.64
C GLY A 296 -17.41 7.65 -18.72
N GLY A 297 -18.71 7.38 -18.51
CA GLY A 297 -19.77 7.62 -19.50
C GLY A 297 -19.98 6.47 -20.50
N GLN A 298 -19.26 5.36 -20.35
CA GLN A 298 -19.44 4.13 -21.11
C GLN A 298 -20.39 3.18 -20.37
N VAL A 299 -21.31 2.55 -21.11
CA VAL A 299 -22.26 1.55 -20.59
C VAL A 299 -21.54 0.27 -20.23
N GLY A 300 -21.98 -0.40 -19.16
CA GLY A 300 -21.42 -1.68 -18.72
C GLY A 300 -21.63 -2.80 -19.74
N ASP A 301 -20.73 -3.78 -19.72
CA ASP A 301 -20.77 -4.91 -20.64
C ASP A 301 -21.91 -5.88 -20.32
N SER A 302 -22.36 -6.57 -21.37
CA SER A 302 -23.40 -7.61 -21.34
C SER A 302 -22.88 -8.88 -22.00
N GLY A 303 -23.43 -10.03 -21.61
CA GLY A 303 -22.87 -11.33 -22.02
C GLY A 303 -23.44 -12.48 -21.22
N PHE A 304 -22.65 -13.53 -21.01
CA PHE A 304 -23.09 -14.74 -20.33
C PHE A 304 -22.09 -15.20 -19.27
N ILE A 305 -22.60 -15.64 -18.13
CA ILE A 305 -21.87 -16.41 -17.13
C ILE A 305 -22.40 -17.84 -17.18
N ARG A 306 -21.50 -18.82 -17.36
CA ARG A 306 -21.82 -20.24 -17.45
C ARG A 306 -21.11 -21.01 -16.34
N THR A 307 -21.84 -21.89 -15.69
CA THR A 307 -21.31 -22.89 -14.75
C THR A 307 -21.70 -24.29 -15.23
N ASP A 308 -21.18 -25.32 -14.57
CA ASP A 308 -21.57 -26.70 -14.86
C ASP A 308 -23.07 -26.98 -14.59
N THR A 309 -23.71 -26.13 -13.78
CA THR A 309 -25.07 -26.34 -13.26
C THR A 309 -26.09 -25.31 -13.76
N GLY A 310 -25.67 -24.24 -14.45
CA GLY A 310 -26.58 -23.21 -14.95
C GLY A 310 -25.91 -22.15 -15.84
N GLU A 311 -26.75 -21.29 -16.40
CA GLU A 311 -26.34 -20.14 -17.22
C GLU A 311 -27.12 -18.89 -16.78
N ALA A 312 -26.43 -17.75 -16.72
CA ALA A 312 -27.05 -16.45 -16.55
C ALA A 312 -26.63 -15.49 -17.66
N LYS A 313 -27.61 -14.73 -18.15
CA LYS A 313 -27.42 -13.66 -19.10
C LYS A 313 -27.20 -12.35 -18.35
N VAL A 314 -25.98 -11.82 -18.44
CA VAL A 314 -25.61 -10.52 -17.89
C VAL A 314 -26.18 -9.43 -18.79
N ILE A 315 -27.00 -8.55 -18.21
CA ILE A 315 -27.65 -7.45 -18.91
C ILE A 315 -26.91 -6.12 -18.71
N ASP A 316 -26.19 -5.98 -17.60
CA ASP A 316 -25.41 -4.79 -17.24
C ASP A 316 -24.34 -5.18 -16.23
N THR A 317 -23.22 -4.45 -16.22
CA THR A 317 -22.13 -4.67 -15.27
C THR A 317 -21.80 -3.35 -14.58
N ARG A 318 -21.76 -3.36 -13.25
CA ARG A 318 -21.47 -2.17 -12.43
C ARG A 318 -20.33 -2.43 -11.46
N GLN A 319 -19.75 -1.37 -10.91
CA GLN A 319 -18.70 -1.47 -9.92
C GLN A 319 -19.07 -0.69 -8.66
N ALA A 320 -18.95 -1.34 -7.51
CA ALA A 320 -19.06 -0.69 -6.20
C ALA A 320 -18.05 -1.35 -5.25
N ALA A 321 -17.49 -0.59 -4.29
CA ALA A 321 -16.54 -1.10 -3.29
C ALA A 321 -15.33 -1.90 -3.85
N GLY A 322 -15.02 -1.78 -5.14
CA GLY A 322 -13.95 -2.56 -5.79
C GLY A 322 -14.34 -3.96 -6.25
N VAL A 323 -15.62 -4.34 -6.15
CA VAL A 323 -16.19 -5.57 -6.74
C VAL A 323 -16.97 -5.24 -8.02
N PHE A 324 -16.97 -6.18 -8.98
CA PHE A 324 -17.77 -6.08 -10.19
C PHE A 324 -19.08 -6.86 -10.03
N ILE A 325 -20.19 -6.15 -10.22
CA ILE A 325 -21.55 -6.60 -10.00
C ILE A 325 -22.18 -6.85 -11.36
N HIS A 326 -22.39 -8.12 -11.70
CA HIS A 326 -23.01 -8.54 -12.95
C HIS A 326 -24.52 -8.66 -12.70
N ILE A 327 -25.29 -7.71 -13.22
CA ILE A 327 -26.74 -7.75 -13.14
C ILE A 327 -27.21 -8.73 -14.21
N ALA A 328 -27.85 -9.82 -13.80
CA ALA A 328 -28.14 -10.94 -14.68
C ALA A 328 -29.52 -11.55 -14.44
N GLU A 329 -30.03 -12.25 -15.45
CA GLU A 329 -31.17 -13.15 -15.36
C GLU A 329 -30.67 -14.57 -15.58
N VAL A 330 -31.01 -15.49 -14.68
CA VAL A 330 -30.65 -16.91 -14.84
C VAL A 330 -31.51 -17.50 -15.95
N THR A 331 -30.89 -17.91 -17.04
CA THR A 331 -31.59 -18.42 -18.23
C THR A 331 -31.82 -19.92 -18.17
N ASP A 332 -30.94 -20.66 -17.50
CA ASP A 332 -31.04 -22.11 -17.35
C ASP A 332 -30.38 -22.62 -16.06
N GLY A 333 -30.89 -23.74 -15.53
CA GLY A 333 -30.29 -24.44 -14.40
C GLY A 333 -30.30 -23.67 -13.06
N THR A 334 -29.21 -23.81 -12.30
CA THR A 334 -29.02 -23.19 -10.97
C THR A 334 -27.57 -22.74 -10.80
N LEU A 335 -27.36 -21.51 -10.34
CA LEU A 335 -26.07 -20.95 -9.95
C LEU A 335 -25.84 -21.13 -8.44
N GLN A 336 -24.59 -21.37 -8.04
CA GLN A 336 -24.12 -21.55 -6.66
C GLN A 336 -22.72 -20.96 -6.49
#